data_AF-A0AA88XTY2-F1
#
_entry.id   AF-A0AA88XTY2-F1
#
_cell.length_a   1.000
_cell.length_b   1.000
_cell.length_c   1.000
_cell.angle_alpha   90.00
_cell.angle_beta   90.00
_cell.angle_gamma   90.00
#
_symmetry.space_group_name_H-M   'P 1'
#
loop_
_entity.id
_entity.type
_entity.pdbx_description
1 polymer ?
#
loop_
_entity_poly.entity_id
_entity_poly.type
_entity_poly.pdbx_seq_one_letter_code
_entity_poly.pdbx_strand_id
1 'polypeptide(L)'
;MEDTGVLDPLNELHLLVLHYIFMDDINRKIEIWVDAWSCHRLRTTRSSPLALWVAGQLQNPVGPVSEIDIQNYGVEGFDNSTLDKMVTVDRSFVRFSVTLWQRYRDSLRNSVPIPNTTKNHGIDDFIKCVNIISQSQ
;
A
#
# COMPACT_ATOMS: atom_id res chain seq x y z
N MET A 1 20.28 1.55 -6.66
CA MET A 1 19.84 2.90 -7.09
C MET A 1 20.24 3.95 -6.06
N GLU A 2 20.09 3.68 -4.77
CA GLU A 2 20.54 4.57 -3.69
C GLU A 2 22.07 4.67 -3.64
N ASP A 3 22.77 3.53 -3.60
CA ASP A 3 24.25 3.50 -3.58
C ASP A 3 24.91 4.14 -4.81
N THR A 4 24.19 4.19 -5.93
CA THR A 4 24.63 4.79 -7.19
C THR A 4 24.20 6.26 -7.33
N GLY A 5 23.51 6.83 -6.34
CA GLY A 5 23.02 8.22 -6.35
C GLY A 5 21.87 8.50 -7.33
N VAL A 6 21.27 7.46 -7.93
CA VAL A 6 20.15 7.58 -8.87
C VAL A 6 18.84 7.84 -8.13
N LEU A 7 18.69 7.22 -6.95
CA LEU A 7 17.55 7.38 -6.07
C LEU A 7 18.01 8.06 -4.77
N ASP A 8 17.57 9.28 -4.56
CA ASP A 8 17.58 9.92 -3.24
C ASP A 8 16.33 9.53 -2.43
N PRO A 9 16.45 8.75 -1.34
CA PRO A 9 15.32 8.35 -0.49
C PRO A 9 14.78 9.49 0.39
N LEU A 10 15.53 10.59 0.52
CA LEU A 10 15.08 11.78 1.26
C LEU A 10 14.34 12.77 0.34
N ASN A 11 14.34 12.53 -0.97
CA ASN A 11 13.67 13.38 -1.93
C ASN A 11 12.21 12.94 -2.12
N GLU A 12 11.28 13.83 -1.77
CA GLU A 12 9.84 13.59 -1.87
C GLU A 12 9.38 13.27 -3.32
N LEU A 13 9.97 13.90 -4.34
CA LEU A 13 9.62 13.63 -5.74
C LEU A 13 10.03 12.23 -6.17
N HIS A 14 11.19 11.76 -5.70
CA HIS A 14 11.67 10.43 -6.00
C HIS A 14 10.80 9.36 -5.34
N LEU A 15 10.46 9.56 -4.06
CA LEU A 15 9.47 8.71 -3.37
C LEU A 15 8.14 8.72 -4.11
N LEU A 16 7.75 9.85 -4.70
CA LEU A 16 6.50 9.97 -5.43
C LEU A 16 6.47 9.18 -6.72
N VAL A 17 7.53 9.29 -7.51
CA VAL A 17 7.69 8.50 -8.74
C VAL A 17 7.74 7.02 -8.41
N LEU A 18 8.44 6.63 -7.34
CA LEU A 18 8.53 5.24 -6.91
C LEU A 18 7.15 4.70 -6.53
N HIS A 19 6.39 5.47 -5.76
CA HIS A 19 5.03 5.12 -5.40
C HIS A 19 4.17 4.95 -6.66
N TYR A 20 4.19 5.90 -7.58
CA TYR A 20 3.43 5.81 -8.82
C TYR A 20 3.72 4.53 -9.62
N ILE A 21 4.99 4.19 -9.80
CA ILE A 21 5.41 3.05 -10.62
C ILE A 21 5.02 1.72 -9.96
N PHE A 22 5.23 1.59 -8.66
CA PHE A 22 5.10 0.30 -7.97
C PHE A 22 3.76 0.09 -7.26
N MET A 23 2.93 1.13 -7.10
CA MET A 23 1.67 1.03 -6.34
C MET A 23 0.74 -0.06 -6.90
N ASP A 24 0.51 -0.06 -8.21
CA ASP A 24 -0.39 -1.04 -8.84
C ASP A 24 0.14 -2.47 -8.72
N ASP A 25 1.46 -2.65 -8.84
CA ASP A 25 2.11 -3.94 -8.68
C ASP A 25 2.11 -4.44 -7.24
N ILE A 26 2.30 -3.54 -6.26
CA ILE A 26 2.19 -3.86 -4.84
C ILE A 26 0.76 -4.29 -4.53
N ASN A 27 -0.25 -3.53 -4.95
CA ASN A 27 -1.65 -3.86 -4.72
C ASN A 27 -2.01 -5.21 -5.35
N ARG A 28 -1.61 -5.46 -6.60
CA ARG A 28 -1.81 -6.75 -7.26
C ARG A 28 -1.16 -7.91 -6.49
N LYS A 29 0.07 -7.73 -5.99
CA LYS A 29 0.75 -8.76 -5.20
C LYS A 29 0.08 -8.99 -3.85
N ILE A 30 -0.45 -7.93 -3.22
CA ILE A 30 -1.23 -8.03 -1.99
C ILE A 30 -2.50 -8.84 -2.24
N GLU A 31 -3.23 -8.58 -3.32
CA GLU A 31 -4.43 -9.35 -3.69
C GLU A 31 -4.09 -10.85 -3.86
N ILE A 32 -3.05 -11.17 -4.61
CA ILE A 32 -2.58 -12.56 -4.78
C ILE A 32 -2.20 -13.18 -3.42
N TRP A 33 -1.53 -12.41 -2.57
CA TRP A 33 -1.16 -12.88 -1.24
C TRP A 33 -2.38 -13.13 -0.36
N VAL A 34 -3.37 -12.23 -0.36
CA VAL A 34 -4.62 -12.39 0.41
C VAL A 34 -5.35 -13.66 -0.02
N ASP A 35 -5.46 -13.91 -1.32
CA ASP A 35 -6.13 -15.10 -1.85
C ASP A 35 -5.38 -16.38 -1.45
N ALA A 36 -4.07 -16.41 -1.68
CA ALA A 36 -3.22 -17.54 -1.33
C ALA A 36 -3.25 -17.81 0.18
N TRP A 37 -3.13 -16.76 0.99
CA TRP A 37 -3.18 -16.84 2.45
C TRP A 37 -4.54 -17.31 2.95
N SER A 38 -5.63 -16.83 2.37
CA SER A 38 -6.98 -17.23 2.80
C SER A 38 -7.27 -18.71 2.49
N CYS A 39 -6.67 -19.24 1.42
CA CYS A 39 -6.92 -20.60 0.92
C CYS A 39 -5.89 -21.63 1.38
N HIS A 40 -4.71 -21.22 1.87
CA HIS A 40 -3.67 -22.18 2.24
C HIS A 40 -4.08 -23.07 3.42
N ARG A 41 -3.62 -24.31 3.42
CA ARG A 41 -3.91 -25.25 4.50
C ARG A 41 -3.00 -24.98 5.70
N LEU A 42 -3.60 -24.70 6.86
CA LEU A 42 -2.88 -24.60 8.13
C LEU A 42 -2.47 -25.98 8.63
N ARG A 43 -1.23 -26.11 9.10
CA ARG A 43 -0.66 -27.40 9.55
C ARG A 43 -1.42 -28.00 10.75
N THR A 44 -1.83 -27.16 11.69
CA THR A 44 -2.41 -27.58 12.98
C THR A 44 -3.88 -27.95 12.85
N THR A 45 -4.67 -27.15 12.15
CA THR A 45 -6.12 -27.33 11.99
C THR A 45 -6.48 -28.15 10.75
N ARG A 46 -5.51 -28.40 9.85
CA ARG A 46 -5.67 -29.16 8.59
C ARG A 46 -6.71 -28.58 7.62
N SER A 47 -7.15 -27.34 7.85
CA SER A 47 -8.12 -26.58 7.05
C SER A 47 -7.56 -25.21 6.66
N SER A 48 -8.19 -24.51 5.72
CA SER A 48 -7.78 -23.14 5.37
C SER A 48 -8.33 -22.09 6.33
N PRO A 49 -7.68 -20.92 6.49
CA PRO A 49 -8.22 -19.82 7.27
C PRO A 49 -9.66 -19.45 6.89
N LEU A 50 -9.95 -19.39 5.57
CA LEU A 50 -11.29 -19.11 5.07
C LEU A 50 -12.29 -20.19 5.50
N ALA A 51 -11.94 -21.47 5.39
CA ALA A 51 -12.81 -22.56 5.81
C ALA A 51 -13.09 -22.54 7.32
N LEU A 52 -12.10 -22.20 8.13
CA LEU A 52 -12.27 -22.04 9.58
C LEU A 52 -13.17 -20.85 9.91
N TRP A 53 -13.01 -19.73 9.22
CA TRP A 53 -13.87 -18.56 9.40
C TRP A 53 -15.32 -18.89 9.07
N VAL A 54 -15.59 -19.52 7.93
CA VAL A 54 -16.95 -19.95 7.53
C VAL A 54 -17.53 -20.94 8.54
N ALA A 55 -16.77 -21.95 8.96
CA ALA A 55 -17.23 -22.91 9.96
C ALA A 55 -17.54 -22.24 11.30
N GLY A 56 -16.72 -21.28 11.72
CA GLY A 56 -16.95 -20.46 12.90
C GLY A 56 -18.23 -19.64 12.81
N GLN A 57 -18.48 -18.97 11.69
CA GLN A 57 -19.72 -18.21 11.45
C GLN A 57 -20.97 -19.10 11.46
N LEU A 58 -20.88 -20.33 10.94
CA LEU A 58 -22.00 -21.28 10.93
C LEU A 58 -22.30 -21.83 12.34
N GLN A 59 -21.28 -22.03 13.17
CA GLN A 59 -21.45 -22.56 14.52
C GLN A 59 -21.84 -21.48 15.54
N ASN A 60 -21.23 -20.31 15.43
CA ASN A 60 -21.47 -19.17 16.30
C ASN A 60 -21.42 -17.88 15.48
N PRO A 61 -22.53 -17.47 14.86
CA PRO A 61 -22.59 -16.26 14.04
C PRO A 61 -22.18 -15.04 14.88
N VAL A 62 -21.21 -14.28 14.39
CA VAL A 62 -20.94 -12.95 14.93
C VAL A 62 -21.67 -11.92 14.08
N GLY A 63 -22.26 -10.92 14.72
CA GLY A 63 -22.94 -9.84 14.01
C GLY A 63 -21.99 -9.07 13.08
N PRO A 64 -22.53 -8.14 12.28
CA PRO A 64 -21.70 -7.28 11.44
C PRO A 64 -20.63 -6.57 12.28
N VAL A 65 -19.38 -6.66 11.84
CA VAL A 65 -18.26 -5.96 12.46
C VAL A 65 -18.36 -4.48 12.10
N SER A 66 -18.25 -3.58 13.08
CA SER A 66 -18.31 -2.14 12.79
C SER A 66 -17.07 -1.70 12.02
N GLU A 67 -17.19 -0.65 11.21
CA GLU A 67 -16.05 -0.11 10.44
C GLU A 67 -14.90 0.35 11.36
N ILE A 68 -15.24 0.81 12.55
CA ILE A 68 -14.28 1.20 13.60
C ILE A 68 -13.50 -0.02 14.10
N ASP A 69 -14.17 -1.16 14.31
CA ASP A 69 -13.51 -2.38 14.76
C ASP A 69 -12.59 -2.95 13.67
N ILE A 70 -12.95 -2.81 12.40
CA ILE A 70 -12.10 -3.20 11.26
C ILE A 70 -10.83 -2.35 11.22
N GLN A 71 -10.97 -1.02 11.36
CA GLN A 71 -9.83 -0.09 11.35
C GLN A 71 -8.87 -0.30 12.53
N ASN A 72 -9.38 -0.80 13.66
CA ASN A 72 -8.60 -1.06 14.86
C ASN A 72 -8.22 -2.54 15.04
N TYR A 73 -8.47 -3.40 14.04
CA TYR A 73 -8.13 -4.81 14.11
C TYR A 73 -6.61 -5.00 14.31
N GLY A 74 -6.23 -5.77 15.34
CA GLY A 74 -4.83 -6.00 15.69
C GLY A 74 -4.19 -4.90 16.55
N VAL A 75 -4.94 -3.87 16.96
CA VAL A 75 -4.51 -2.89 17.95
C VAL A 75 -5.05 -3.30 19.32
N GLU A 76 -4.22 -3.99 20.10
CA GLU A 76 -4.57 -4.40 21.47
C GLU A 76 -4.49 -3.22 22.45
N GLY A 77 -5.50 -3.08 23.32
CA GLY A 77 -5.57 -2.01 24.32
C GLY A 77 -6.16 -0.68 23.85
N PHE A 78 -6.80 -0.63 22.68
CA PHE A 78 -7.51 0.56 22.20
C PHE A 78 -8.84 0.72 22.93
N ASP A 79 -8.93 1.72 23.81
CA ASP A 79 -10.20 2.14 24.40
C ASP A 79 -10.72 3.41 23.70
N ASN A 80 -12.05 3.59 23.67
CA ASN A 80 -12.64 4.82 23.12
C ASN A 80 -12.24 6.09 23.89
N SER A 81 -11.59 5.97 25.06
CA SER A 81 -11.01 7.10 25.80
C SER A 81 -9.71 7.61 25.17
N THR A 82 -9.04 6.78 24.38
CA THR A 82 -7.79 7.12 23.67
C THR A 82 -8.06 7.92 22.40
N LEU A 83 -9.28 7.86 21.85
CA LEU A 83 -9.70 8.61 20.65
C LEU A 83 -9.51 10.13 20.82
N ASP A 84 -9.78 10.65 22.03
CA ASP A 84 -9.63 12.06 22.38
C ASP A 84 -8.14 12.48 22.51
N LYS A 85 -7.25 11.51 22.72
CA LYS A 85 -5.79 11.72 22.85
C LYS A 85 -5.03 11.45 21.54
N MET A 86 -5.64 10.76 20.57
CA MET A 86 -4.99 10.41 19.30
C MET A 86 -4.94 11.53 18.27
N VAL A 87 -5.63 12.65 18.49
CA VAL A 87 -5.53 13.84 17.62
C VAL A 87 -4.10 14.42 17.58
N THR A 88 -3.22 14.04 18.54
CA THR A 88 -1.85 14.57 18.67
C THR A 88 -0.73 13.56 18.42
N VAL A 89 -1.02 12.29 18.15
CA VAL A 89 0.04 11.39 17.66
C VAL A 89 0.10 11.58 16.16
N ASP A 90 0.87 12.59 15.77
CA ASP A 90 1.47 12.69 14.44
C ASP A 90 2.24 11.39 14.20
N ARG A 91 1.52 10.36 13.71
CA ARG A 91 2.15 9.29 12.95
C ARG A 91 2.77 10.06 11.81
N SER A 92 4.07 10.28 11.89
CA SER A 92 4.93 10.86 10.87
C SER A 92 4.98 9.91 9.68
N PHE A 93 3.80 9.69 9.10
CA PHE A 93 3.63 9.27 7.74
C PHE A 93 4.22 10.41 6.95
N VAL A 94 5.20 10.13 6.10
CA VAL A 94 5.73 11.09 5.14
C VAL A 94 4.51 11.73 4.49
N ARG A 95 4.25 13.00 4.84
CA ARG A 95 3.09 13.75 4.35
C ARG A 95 3.39 14.02 2.90
N PHE A 96 2.98 13.07 2.08
CA PHE A 96 3.10 13.18 0.65
C PHE A 96 2.25 14.36 0.21
N SER A 97 2.87 15.34 -0.40
CA SER A 97 2.21 16.55 -0.85
C SER A 97 1.21 16.18 -1.94
N VAL A 98 -0.06 16.07 -1.54
CA VAL A 98 -1.18 15.78 -2.45
C VAL A 98 -1.21 16.79 -3.60
N THR A 99 -0.78 18.02 -3.36
CA THR A 99 -0.70 19.08 -4.37
C THR A 99 0.38 18.81 -5.42
N LEU A 100 1.56 18.31 -5.01
CA LEU A 100 2.62 17.91 -5.95
C LEU A 100 2.17 16.72 -6.81
N TRP A 101 1.53 15.74 -6.19
CA TRP A 101 1.00 14.59 -6.91
C TRP A 101 -0.06 14.98 -7.93
N GLN A 102 -1.03 15.82 -7.55
CA GLN A 102 -2.04 16.32 -8.47
C GLN A 102 -1.44 17.07 -9.66
N ARG A 103 -0.33 17.79 -9.45
CA ARG A 103 0.35 18.56 -10.51
C ARG A 103 0.98 17.67 -11.59
N TYR A 104 1.62 16.56 -11.20
CA TYR A 104 2.41 15.74 -12.12
C TYR A 104 1.66 14.48 -12.59
N ARG A 105 0.55 14.10 -11.93
CA ARG A 105 -0.23 12.89 -12.23
C ARG A 105 -0.59 12.75 -13.70
N ASP A 106 -1.13 13.80 -14.32
CA ASP A 106 -1.61 13.71 -15.71
C ASP A 106 -0.45 13.58 -16.71
N SER A 107 0.65 14.32 -16.47
CA SER A 107 1.88 14.22 -17.28
C SER A 107 2.53 12.84 -17.19
N LEU A 108 2.56 12.25 -15.99
CA LEU A 108 3.09 10.91 -15.77
C LEU A 108 2.20 9.84 -16.42
N ARG A 109 0.88 9.96 -16.28
CA ARG A 109 -0.08 9.01 -16.85
C ARG A 109 -0.06 8.96 -18.37
N ASN A 110 0.15 10.10 -19.02
CA ASN A 110 0.20 10.18 -20.48
C ASN A 110 1.51 9.62 -21.06
N SER A 111 2.60 9.66 -20.29
CA SER A 111 3.94 9.31 -20.77
C SER A 111 4.32 7.86 -20.47
N VAL A 112 3.82 7.30 -19.37
CA VAL A 112 4.21 5.98 -18.88
C VAL A 112 2.94 5.20 -18.48
N PRO A 113 2.32 4.45 -19.41
CA PRO A 113 1.15 3.64 -19.11
C PRO A 113 1.53 2.40 -18.27
N ILE A 114 0.97 2.31 -17.07
CA ILE A 114 1.08 1.15 -16.18
C ILE A 114 0.09 0.06 -16.64
N PRO A 115 0.44 -1.25 -16.61
CA PRO A 115 1.65 -1.86 -16.06
C PRO A 115 2.86 -1.74 -16.99
N ASN A 116 3.96 -1.24 -16.44
CA ASN A 116 5.21 -1.08 -17.18
C ASN A 116 5.92 -2.43 -17.34
N THR A 117 6.31 -2.71 -18.58
CA THR A 117 6.87 -4.00 -19.01
C THR A 117 8.39 -3.93 -19.19
N THR A 118 9.09 -3.02 -18.49
CA THR A 118 10.54 -2.89 -18.66
C THR A 118 11.28 -4.05 -18.03
N LYS A 119 12.22 -4.62 -18.78
CA LYS A 119 13.07 -5.74 -18.34
C LYS A 119 14.00 -5.36 -17.18
N ASN A 120 14.23 -4.06 -16.98
CA ASN A 120 15.13 -3.52 -15.97
C ASN A 120 14.40 -3.20 -14.65
N HIS A 121 13.46 -4.05 -14.23
CA HIS A 121 12.76 -3.95 -12.94
C HIS A 121 12.16 -2.57 -12.60
N GLY A 122 11.72 -1.80 -13.61
CA GLY A 122 11.14 -0.46 -13.41
C GLY A 122 12.15 0.69 -13.22
N ILE A 123 13.46 0.42 -13.27
CA ILE A 123 14.51 1.45 -13.15
C ILE A 123 14.42 2.46 -14.31
N ASP A 124 14.22 1.95 -15.53
CA ASP A 124 14.13 2.81 -16.72
C ASP A 124 12.92 3.73 -16.66
N ASP A 125 11.81 3.25 -16.08
CA ASP A 125 10.59 4.03 -15.95
C ASP A 125 10.70 5.05 -14.83
N PHE A 126 11.42 4.73 -13.75
CA PHE A 126 11.79 5.70 -12.72
C PHE A 126 12.58 6.87 -13.32
N ILE A 127 13.62 6.57 -14.09
CA ILE A 127 14.46 7.60 -14.71
C ILE A 127 13.65 8.47 -15.69
N LYS A 128 12.78 7.86 -16.51
CA LYS A 128 11.88 8.61 -17.40
C LYS A 128 10.96 9.55 -16.64
N CYS A 129 10.31 9.06 -15.59
CA CYS A 129 9.40 9.86 -14.77
C CYS A 129 10.11 11.04 -14.08
N VAL A 130 11.30 10.80 -13.51
CA VAL A 130 12.11 11.87 -12.89
C VAL A 130 12.51 12.91 -13.93
N ASN A 131 12.94 12.50 -15.13
CA ASN A 131 13.29 13.41 -16.21
C ASN A 131 12.11 14.29 -16.63
N ILE A 132 10.90 13.73 -16.73
CA ILE A 132 9.68 14.49 -17.09
C ILE A 132 9.35 15.55 -16.03
N ILE A 133 9.48 15.20 -14.76
CA ILE A 133 9.24 16.13 -13.65
C ILE A 133 10.28 17.25 -13.66
N SER A 134 11.55 16.94 -13.92
CA SER A 134 12.63 17.94 -14.02
C SER A 134 12.48 18.89 -15.21
N GLN A 135 11.89 18.44 -16.32
CA GLN A 135 11.62 19.28 -17.50
C GLN A 135 10.39 20.17 -17.36
N SER A 136 9.53 19.87 -16.38
CA SER A 136 8.29 20.59 -16.11
C SER A 136 8.43 21.62 -14.97
N GLN A 137 9.66 21.86 -14.51
CA GLN A 137 10.02 22.79 -13.43
C GLN A 137 10.62 24.07 -14.01
#